data_AF-A0A966ZGY2-F1
#
_entry.id   AF-A0A966ZGY2-F1
#
_cell.length_a   1.000
_cell.length_b   1.000
_cell.length_c   1.000
_cell.angle_alpha   90.00
_cell.angle_beta   90.00
_cell.angle_gamma   90.00
#
_symmetry.space_group_name_H-M   'P 1'
#
loop_
_entity.id
_entity.type
_entity.pdbx_description
1 polymer ?
#
loop_
_entity_poly.entity_id
_entity_poly.type
_entity_poly.pdbx_seq_one_letter_code
_entity_poly.pdbx_strand_id
1 'polypeptide(L)'
;PGNIAYYTLLHLRCGRRSHSASRSDAMGTRTQIVGNSRVDSLDEAVGAQDAEEPLTLGDVLASDAADPAETAARNLDWQAFAATLSEQEMEVLQCLADEVRLQEVATRRGVGRSTVQGWRNRLTELVRTFMGTDVLHLIQRTPRWRENLTALREQLACRGERRLAA
;
A
#
# COMPACT_ATOMS: atom_id res chain seq x y z
N PRO A 1 1.61 36.83 -6.04
CA PRO A 1 0.15 36.82 -6.31
C PRO A 1 -0.49 38.17 -5.93
N GLY A 2 -0.85 39.01 -6.90
CA GLY A 2 -1.42 40.33 -6.57
C GLY A 2 -1.68 41.31 -7.73
N ASN A 3 -1.41 40.93 -8.98
CA ASN A 3 -1.68 41.77 -10.15
C ASN A 3 -2.30 40.91 -11.26
N ILE A 4 -3.25 41.45 -12.02
CA ILE A 4 -3.90 40.80 -13.16
C ILE A 4 -2.89 40.29 -14.21
N ALA A 5 -1.74 40.96 -14.34
CA ALA A 5 -0.63 40.53 -15.19
C ALA A 5 -0.04 39.17 -14.78
N TYR A 6 -0.02 38.85 -13.49
CA TYR A 6 0.47 37.56 -12.98
C TYR A 6 -0.45 36.42 -13.41
N TYR A 7 -1.76 36.62 -13.28
CA TYR A 7 -2.76 35.60 -13.59
C TYR A 7 -2.92 35.36 -15.10
N THR A 8 -2.76 36.41 -15.91
CA THR A 8 -2.74 36.29 -17.37
C THR A 8 -1.54 35.47 -17.86
N LEU A 9 -0.35 35.70 -17.31
CA LEU A 9 0.84 34.87 -17.59
C LEU A 9 0.66 33.41 -17.16
N LEU A 10 0.04 33.17 -16.00
CA LEU A 10 -0.24 31.81 -15.53
C LEU A 10 -1.21 31.07 -16.48
N HIS A 11 -2.25 31.76 -16.95
CA HIS A 11 -3.19 31.23 -17.94
C HIS A 11 -2.53 30.92 -19.30
N LEU A 12 -1.57 31.74 -19.73
CA LEU A 12 -0.84 31.51 -20.98
C LEU A 12 0.12 30.32 -20.87
N ARG A 13 0.70 30.05 -19.68
CA ARG A 13 1.63 28.93 -19.45
C ARG A 13 0.95 27.58 -19.31
N CYS A 14 -0.30 27.50 -18.83
CA CYS A 14 -0.95 26.23 -18.53
C CYS A 14 -1.47 25.46 -19.76
N GLY A 15 -1.27 25.98 -20.99
CA GLY A 15 -1.60 25.27 -22.23
C GLY A 15 -3.09 24.97 -22.45
N ARG A 16 -3.98 25.49 -21.60
CA ARG A 16 -5.43 25.26 -21.67
C ARG A 16 -6.03 25.94 -22.90
N ARG A 17 -6.83 25.17 -23.65
CA ARG A 17 -7.53 25.63 -24.87
C ARG A 17 -9.00 25.98 -24.66
N SER A 18 -9.54 25.83 -23.44
CA SER A 18 -10.94 26.11 -23.09
C SER A 18 -11.06 27.14 -21.95
N HIS A 19 -11.85 28.19 -22.21
CA HIS A 19 -11.92 29.42 -21.40
C HIS A 19 -13.02 29.45 -20.32
N SER A 20 -13.56 28.30 -19.89
CA SER A 20 -14.49 28.33 -18.76
C SER A 20 -13.71 28.55 -17.45
N ALA A 21 -14.04 29.63 -16.75
CA ALA A 21 -13.52 29.91 -15.43
C ALA A 21 -14.37 29.17 -14.39
N SER A 22 -14.18 27.85 -14.28
CA SER A 22 -14.80 27.08 -13.21
C SER A 22 -14.20 27.48 -11.85
N ARG A 23 -15.02 27.45 -10.80
CA ARG A 23 -14.59 27.72 -9.41
C ARG A 23 -13.98 26.49 -8.73
N SER A 24 -13.82 25.39 -9.45
CA SER A 24 -13.38 24.09 -8.92
C SER A 24 -11.93 23.76 -9.25
N ASP A 25 -11.30 24.46 -10.20
CA ASP A 25 -9.90 24.27 -10.54
C ASP A 25 -9.02 25.06 -9.55
N ALA A 26 -8.18 24.36 -8.79
CA ALA A 26 -7.28 24.97 -7.80
C ALA A 26 -6.24 25.92 -8.43
N MET A 27 -5.90 25.71 -9.71
CA MET A 27 -5.01 26.58 -10.48
C MET A 27 -5.77 27.62 -11.31
N GLY A 28 -7.10 27.61 -11.28
CA GLY A 28 -7.94 28.59 -11.96
C GLY A 28 -7.81 29.97 -11.32
N THR A 29 -7.62 31.02 -12.13
CA THR A 29 -7.49 32.40 -11.64
C THR A 29 -8.66 32.85 -10.79
N ARG A 30 -9.89 32.50 -11.16
CA ARG A 30 -11.08 32.86 -10.36
C ARG A 30 -11.09 32.18 -9.00
N THR A 31 -10.60 30.95 -8.91
CA THR A 31 -10.46 30.20 -7.65
C THR A 31 -9.35 30.81 -6.77
N GLN A 32 -8.21 31.17 -7.37
CA GLN A 32 -7.10 31.82 -6.68
C GLN A 32 -7.43 33.24 -6.17
N ILE A 33 -8.34 33.96 -6.84
CA ILE A 33 -8.83 35.29 -6.40
C ILE A 33 -9.83 35.15 -5.24
N VAL A 34 -10.73 34.17 -5.32
CA VAL A 34 -11.81 34.00 -4.32
C VAL A 34 -11.30 33.26 -3.08
N GLY A 35 -10.25 32.45 -3.20
CA GLY A 35 -9.65 31.72 -2.08
C GLY A 35 -10.41 30.45 -1.65
N ASN A 36 -11.40 30.02 -2.43
CA ASN A 36 -12.21 28.82 -2.08
C ASN A 36 -11.46 27.49 -2.26
N SER A 37 -10.29 27.48 -2.90
CA SER A 37 -9.43 26.31 -3.02
C SER A 37 -7.97 26.74 -3.00
N ARG A 38 -7.12 25.90 -2.40
CA ARG A 38 -5.68 26.12 -2.23
C ARG A 38 -4.94 24.86 -2.68
N VAL A 39 -3.72 25.03 -3.19
CA VAL A 39 -2.79 23.93 -3.48
C VAL A 39 -1.78 23.89 -2.35
N ASP A 40 -1.69 22.75 -1.69
CA ASP A 40 -0.77 22.49 -0.57
C ASP A 40 0.30 21.49 -1.01
N SER A 41 1.50 21.66 -0.46
CA SER A 41 2.60 20.72 -0.73
C SER A 41 2.39 19.46 0.09
N LEU A 42 2.74 18.29 -0.46
CA LEU A 42 2.80 17.06 0.33
C LEU A 42 3.87 17.15 1.42
N ASP A 43 4.89 17.99 1.23
CA ASP A 43 5.93 18.25 2.23
C ASP A 43 5.49 19.28 3.31
N GLU A 44 4.25 19.78 3.24
CA GLU A 44 3.74 20.74 4.23
C GLU A 44 3.50 20.03 5.57
N ALA A 45 4.05 20.61 6.64
CA ALA A 45 3.84 20.17 8.01
C ALA A 45 2.35 20.28 8.42
N VAL A 46 1.81 19.21 8.98
CA VAL A 46 0.45 19.07 9.49
C VAL A 46 0.52 18.81 11.00
N GLY A 47 -0.01 19.73 11.81
CA GLY A 47 -0.05 19.62 13.27
C GLY A 47 0.75 20.71 14.00
N ALA A 48 0.99 20.50 15.30
CA ALA A 48 1.65 21.49 16.15
C ALA A 48 3.10 21.74 15.69
N GLN A 49 3.43 23.02 15.49
CA GLN A 49 4.74 23.49 15.00
C GLN A 49 5.88 23.27 16.02
N ASP A 50 5.56 22.92 17.26
CA ASP A 50 6.53 22.72 18.35
C ASP A 50 7.04 21.26 18.44
N ALA A 51 6.62 20.38 17.53
CA ALA A 51 7.17 19.04 17.42
C ALA A 51 8.57 19.09 16.75
N GLU A 52 9.52 18.34 17.29
CA GLU A 52 10.91 18.26 16.77
C GLU A 52 10.95 17.71 15.32
N GLU A 53 9.89 17.01 14.89
CA GLU A 53 9.60 16.68 13.50
C GLU A 53 8.07 16.68 13.25
N PRO A 54 7.51 17.69 12.56
CA PRO A 54 6.09 17.73 12.27
C PRO A 54 5.74 16.72 11.15
N LEU A 55 4.66 15.96 11.35
CA LEU A 55 4.09 15.08 10.31
C LEU A 55 3.84 15.87 9.03
N THR A 56 4.19 15.34 7.87
CA THR A 56 3.84 15.99 6.60
C THR A 56 2.46 15.57 6.13
N LEU A 57 1.85 16.36 5.25
CA LEU A 57 0.60 16.00 4.59
C LEU A 57 0.74 14.68 3.80
N GLY A 58 1.91 14.45 3.20
CA GLY A 58 2.28 13.20 2.54
C GLY A 58 2.26 12.01 3.49
N ASP A 59 2.78 12.14 4.71
CA ASP A 59 2.78 11.06 5.71
C ASP A 59 1.37 10.66 6.15
N VAL A 60 0.47 11.65 6.29
CA VAL A 60 -0.92 11.43 6.70
C VAL A 60 -1.72 10.76 5.59
N LEU A 61 -1.42 11.09 4.33
CA LEU A 61 -2.11 10.57 3.15
C LEU A 61 -1.46 9.31 2.58
N ALA A 62 -0.32 8.88 3.11
CA ALA A 62 0.36 7.68 2.67
C ALA A 62 -0.54 6.46 2.84
N SER A 63 -0.80 5.76 1.73
CA SER A 63 -1.56 4.53 1.74
C SER A 63 -0.63 3.34 1.98
N ASP A 64 -0.95 2.51 2.96
CA ASP A 64 -0.30 1.21 3.17
C ASP A 64 -0.81 0.14 2.19
N ALA A 65 -1.74 0.48 1.28
CA ALA A 65 -2.22 -0.46 0.29
C ALA A 65 -1.15 -0.76 -0.76
N ALA A 66 -1.03 -2.04 -1.14
CA ALA A 66 -0.16 -2.47 -2.22
C ALA A 66 -0.47 -1.67 -3.50
N ASP A 67 0.57 -1.26 -4.20
CA ASP A 67 0.37 -0.52 -5.44
C ASP A 67 -0.17 -1.45 -6.56
N PRO A 68 -0.71 -0.88 -7.66
CA PRO A 68 -1.24 -1.69 -8.76
C PRO A 68 -0.17 -2.58 -9.43
N ALA A 69 1.09 -2.17 -9.43
CA ALA A 69 2.19 -2.92 -10.05
C ALA A 69 2.58 -4.14 -9.19
N GLU A 70 2.66 -3.99 -7.88
CA GLU A 70 2.85 -5.05 -6.89
C GLU A 70 1.71 -6.06 -6.96
N THR A 71 0.47 -5.57 -7.09
CA THR A 71 -0.72 -6.42 -7.23
C THR A 71 -0.66 -7.22 -8.53
N ALA A 72 -0.28 -6.58 -9.64
CA ALA A 72 -0.12 -7.24 -10.92
C ALA A 72 1.00 -8.29 -10.90
N ALA A 73 2.16 -7.97 -10.33
CA ALA A 73 3.28 -8.90 -10.18
C ALA A 73 2.87 -10.13 -9.37
N ARG A 74 2.21 -9.93 -8.22
CA ARG A 74 1.70 -11.02 -7.38
C ARG A 74 0.73 -11.92 -8.14
N ASN A 75 -0.17 -11.34 -8.94
CA ASN A 75 -1.11 -12.12 -9.75
C ASN A 75 -0.39 -12.96 -10.82
N LEU A 76 0.64 -12.42 -11.46
CA LEU A 76 1.45 -13.16 -12.44
C LEU A 76 2.19 -14.33 -11.78
N ASP A 77 2.79 -14.12 -10.62
CA ASP A 77 3.50 -15.16 -9.87
C ASP A 77 2.55 -16.30 -9.47
N TRP A 78 1.36 -15.96 -8.94
CA TRP A 78 0.35 -16.96 -8.58
C TRP A 78 -0.22 -17.70 -9.79
N GLN A 79 -0.42 -17.03 -10.92
CA GLN A 79 -0.87 -17.67 -12.15
C GLN A 79 0.18 -18.66 -12.68
N ALA A 80 1.45 -18.25 -12.70
CA ALA A 80 2.55 -19.11 -13.10
C ALA A 80 2.69 -20.32 -12.16
N PHE A 81 2.59 -20.11 -10.85
CA PHE A 81 2.59 -21.20 -9.87
C PHE A 81 1.41 -22.15 -10.07
N ALA A 82 0.19 -21.61 -10.19
CA ALA A 82 -1.03 -22.38 -10.37
C ALA A 82 -0.97 -23.28 -11.62
N ALA A 83 -0.32 -22.82 -12.69
CA ALA A 83 -0.13 -23.61 -13.91
C ALA A 83 0.76 -24.86 -13.72
N THR A 84 1.57 -24.91 -12.66
CA THR A 84 2.43 -26.07 -12.35
C THR A 84 1.75 -27.13 -11.47
N LEU A 85 0.59 -26.81 -10.88
CA LEU A 85 -0.08 -27.68 -9.91
C LEU A 85 -0.92 -28.75 -10.60
N SER A 86 -0.95 -29.94 -9.98
CA SER A 86 -1.92 -30.97 -10.35
C SER A 86 -3.34 -30.59 -9.91
N GLU A 87 -4.35 -31.26 -10.48
CA GLU A 87 -5.76 -31.05 -10.13
C GLU A 87 -6.03 -31.21 -8.62
N GLN A 88 -5.35 -32.17 -7.97
CA GLN A 88 -5.48 -32.45 -6.54
C GLN A 88 -4.88 -31.32 -5.69
N GLU A 89 -3.68 -30.84 -6.04
CA GLU A 89 -3.02 -29.73 -5.35
C GLU A 89 -3.78 -28.42 -5.54
N MET A 90 -4.33 -28.18 -6.74
CA MET A 90 -5.16 -27.03 -7.04
C MET A 90 -6.43 -26.99 -6.19
N GLU A 91 -7.11 -28.12 -6.02
CA GLU A 91 -8.32 -28.19 -5.20
C GLU A 91 -8.02 -27.95 -3.70
N VAL A 92 -6.86 -28.43 -3.23
CA VAL A 92 -6.38 -28.11 -1.87
C VAL A 92 -6.05 -26.63 -1.76
N LEU A 93 -5.41 -26.03 -2.77
CA LEU A 93 -5.11 -24.60 -2.80
C LEU A 93 -6.39 -23.75 -2.74
N GLN A 94 -7.38 -24.07 -3.57
CA GLN A 94 -8.68 -23.38 -3.60
C GLN A 94 -9.40 -23.53 -2.27
N CYS A 95 -9.43 -24.72 -1.68
CA CYS A 95 -10.01 -24.94 -0.36
C CYS A 95 -9.36 -24.06 0.71
N LEU A 96 -8.05 -23.85 0.65
CA LEU A 96 -7.34 -22.96 1.57
C LEU A 96 -7.63 -21.48 1.29
N ALA A 97 -7.75 -21.09 0.02
CA ALA A 97 -8.07 -19.73 -0.39
C ALA A 97 -9.51 -19.33 -0.01
N ASP A 98 -10.46 -20.26 -0.09
CA ASP A 98 -11.86 -20.07 0.30
C ASP A 98 -12.08 -20.20 1.82
N GLU A 99 -11.01 -20.40 2.61
CA GLU A 99 -11.03 -20.62 4.06
C GLU A 99 -11.89 -21.84 4.50
N VAL A 100 -12.04 -22.80 3.60
CA VAL A 100 -12.82 -24.02 3.82
C VAL A 100 -11.98 -25.10 4.49
N ARG A 101 -12.62 -25.98 5.26
CA ARG A 101 -11.93 -27.08 5.94
C ARG A 101 -11.47 -28.14 4.93
N LEU A 102 -10.21 -28.56 5.00
CA LEU A 102 -9.63 -29.64 4.18
C LEU A 102 -10.39 -30.97 4.26
N GLN A 103 -11.19 -31.18 5.30
CA GLN A 103 -12.07 -32.33 5.41
C GLN A 103 -13.11 -32.38 4.28
N GLU A 104 -13.54 -31.23 3.76
CA GLU A 104 -14.51 -31.15 2.67
C GLU A 104 -13.93 -31.64 1.34
N VAL A 105 -12.62 -31.44 1.13
CA VAL A 105 -11.89 -32.03 0.00
C VAL A 105 -11.82 -33.54 0.14
N ALA A 106 -11.56 -34.04 1.36
CA ALA A 106 -11.53 -35.46 1.65
C ALA A 106 -12.89 -36.12 1.35
N THR A 107 -14.00 -35.49 1.78
CA THR A 107 -15.35 -36.00 1.51
C THR A 107 -15.72 -35.92 0.03
N ARG A 108 -15.39 -34.83 -0.68
CA ARG A 108 -15.67 -34.69 -2.12
C ARG A 108 -14.94 -35.73 -2.98
N ARG A 109 -13.68 -36.03 -2.64
CA ARG A 109 -12.85 -37.00 -3.37
C ARG A 109 -12.99 -38.44 -2.85
N GLY A 110 -13.71 -38.66 -1.75
CA GLY A 110 -13.85 -39.99 -1.14
C GLY A 110 -12.54 -40.56 -0.61
N VAL A 111 -11.60 -39.70 -0.18
CA VAL A 111 -10.26 -40.10 0.28
C VAL A 111 -10.09 -39.90 1.78
N GLY A 112 -9.10 -40.57 2.36
CA GLY A 112 -8.73 -40.39 3.77
C GLY A 112 -8.12 -39.00 4.04
N ARG A 113 -8.27 -38.52 5.29
CA ARG A 113 -7.65 -37.26 5.74
C ARG A 113 -6.13 -37.24 5.59
N SER A 114 -5.47 -38.38 5.80
CA SER A 114 -4.01 -38.52 5.64
C SER A 114 -3.56 -38.28 4.20
N THR A 115 -4.35 -38.70 3.22
CA THR A 115 -4.08 -38.47 1.79
C THR A 115 -4.12 -36.98 1.46
N VAL A 116 -5.16 -36.27 1.91
CA VAL A 116 -5.28 -34.81 1.72
C VAL A 116 -4.16 -34.07 2.45
N GLN A 117 -3.76 -34.54 3.64
CA GLN A 117 -2.61 -34.00 4.34
C GLN A 117 -1.30 -34.19 3.55
N GLY A 118 -1.14 -35.32 2.85
CA GLY A 118 -0.04 -35.57 1.92
C GLY A 118 -0.01 -34.55 0.77
N TRP A 119 -1.16 -34.30 0.14
CA TRP A 119 -1.29 -33.27 -0.89
C TRP A 119 -0.94 -31.87 -0.37
N ARG A 120 -1.40 -31.52 0.84
CA ARG A 120 -1.06 -30.24 1.47
C ARG A 120 0.44 -30.10 1.72
N ASN A 121 1.09 -31.14 2.25
CA ASN A 121 2.52 -31.11 2.51
C ASN A 121 3.33 -30.97 1.22
N ARG A 122 2.90 -31.65 0.15
CA ARG A 122 3.50 -31.51 -1.17
C ARG A 122 3.33 -30.09 -1.73
N LEU A 123 2.15 -29.50 -1.57
CA LEU A 123 1.89 -28.11 -1.94
C LEU A 123 2.81 -27.16 -1.16
N THR A 124 3.02 -27.35 0.14
CA THR A 124 3.99 -26.55 0.92
C THR A 124 5.39 -26.62 0.33
N GLU A 125 5.84 -27.79 -0.12
CA GLU A 125 7.16 -27.95 -0.74
C GLU A 125 7.25 -27.26 -2.11
N LEU A 126 6.19 -27.36 -2.91
CA LEU A 126 6.12 -26.67 -4.20
C LEU A 126 6.15 -25.16 -4.04
N VAL A 127 5.40 -24.61 -3.06
CA VAL A 127 5.43 -23.17 -2.76
C VAL A 127 6.85 -22.72 -2.39
N ARG A 128 7.54 -23.48 -1.53
CA ARG A 128 8.92 -23.16 -1.13
C ARG A 128 9.90 -23.24 -2.30
N THR A 129 9.72 -24.22 -3.18
CA THR A 129 10.59 -24.41 -4.34
C THR A 129 10.38 -23.29 -5.37
N PHE A 130 9.12 -22.88 -5.58
CA PHE A 130 8.77 -21.89 -6.59
C PHE A 130 9.00 -20.45 -6.12
N MET A 131 8.55 -20.11 -4.90
CA MET A 131 8.59 -18.74 -4.37
C MET A 131 9.83 -18.46 -3.48
N GLY A 132 10.60 -19.50 -3.17
CA GLY A 132 11.75 -19.43 -2.28
C GLY A 132 11.44 -19.89 -0.85
N THR A 133 12.46 -20.46 -0.19
CA THR A 133 12.35 -21.01 1.17
C THR A 133 11.97 -19.95 2.21
N ASP A 134 12.36 -18.70 1.94
CA ASP A 134 12.25 -17.60 2.88
C ASP A 134 10.96 -16.78 2.68
N VAL A 135 10.08 -17.17 1.76
CA VAL A 135 8.87 -16.40 1.41
C VAL A 135 7.99 -16.10 2.63
N LEU A 136 7.85 -17.07 3.55
CA LEU A 136 7.07 -16.88 4.77
C LEU A 136 7.74 -15.87 5.73
N HIS A 137 9.07 -15.85 5.77
CA HIS A 137 9.81 -14.87 6.55
C HIS A 137 9.71 -13.48 5.93
N LEU A 138 9.78 -13.38 4.60
CA LEU A 138 9.64 -12.13 3.88
C LEU A 138 8.24 -11.51 4.03
N ILE A 139 7.17 -12.32 3.98
CA ILE A 139 5.80 -11.85 4.19
C ILE A 139 5.60 -11.32 5.62
N GLN A 140 6.23 -11.94 6.60
CA GLN A 140 6.14 -11.52 8.01
C GLN A 140 7.02 -10.31 8.33
N ARG A 141 7.98 -9.98 7.47
CA ARG A 141 8.97 -8.95 7.76
C ARG A 141 8.40 -7.57 7.44
N THR A 142 8.34 -6.74 8.48
CA THR A 142 8.05 -5.32 8.32
C THR A 142 9.07 -4.69 7.36
N PRO A 143 8.65 -3.86 6.39
CA PRO A 143 9.61 -3.24 5.49
C PRO A 143 10.59 -2.37 6.28
N ARG A 144 11.89 -2.46 5.98
CA ARG A 144 12.96 -1.81 6.75
C ARG A 144 12.78 -0.30 6.93
N TRP A 145 12.21 0.39 5.94
CA TRP A 145 11.93 1.82 6.05
C TRP A 145 10.91 2.11 7.15
N ARG A 146 9.92 1.23 7.33
CA ARG A 146 8.93 1.33 8.40
C ARG A 146 9.56 1.03 9.74
N GLU A 147 10.40 0.00 9.86
CA GLU A 147 11.18 -0.27 11.08
C GLU A 147 12.04 0.94 11.50
N ASN A 148 12.72 1.59 10.53
CA ASN A 148 13.51 2.79 10.78
C ASN A 148 12.64 3.97 11.26
N LEU A 149 11.47 4.17 10.66
CA LEU A 149 10.53 5.20 11.10
C LEU A 149 9.99 4.90 12.51
N THR A 150 9.63 3.66 12.84
CA THR A 150 9.19 3.31 14.19
C THR A 150 10.31 3.50 15.21
N ALA A 151 11.52 3.04 14.91
CA ALA A 151 12.68 3.21 15.79
C ALA A 151 13.01 4.68 16.03
N LEU A 152 12.92 5.52 14.99
CA LEU A 152 13.10 6.96 15.11
C LEU A 152 12.00 7.58 15.99
N ARG A 153 10.74 7.19 15.80
CA ARG A 153 9.60 7.61 16.64
C ARG A 153 9.78 7.20 18.11
N GLU A 154 10.23 5.98 18.38
CA GLU A 154 10.50 5.47 19.74
C GLU A 154 11.65 6.23 20.41
N GLN A 155 12.76 6.47 19.70
CA GLN A 155 13.87 7.26 20.21
C GLN A 155 13.46 8.68 20.59
N LEU A 156 12.62 9.32 19.76
CA LEU A 156 12.11 10.66 20.03
C LEU A 156 11.14 10.68 21.22
N ALA A 157 10.25 9.68 21.34
CA ALA A 157 9.39 9.54 22.51
C ALA A 157 10.20 9.44 23.81
N CYS A 158 11.23 8.59 23.83
CA CYS A 158 12.13 8.48 24.97
C CYS A 158 12.89 9.79 25.27
N ARG A 159 13.26 10.58 24.25
CA ARG A 159 13.87 11.90 24.45
C ARG A 159 12.88 12.91 25.04
N GLY A 160 11.63 12.90 24.57
CA GLY A 160 10.55 13.72 25.12
C GLY A 160 10.28 13.40 26.59
N GLU A 161 10.15 12.12 26.94
CA GLU A 161 9.97 11.66 28.31
C GLU A 161 11.12 12.10 29.23
N ARG A 162 12.37 12.02 28.76
CA ARG A 162 13.54 12.49 29.52
C ARG A 162 13.56 14.01 29.72
N ARG A 163 13.11 14.79 28.74
CA ARG A 163 13.00 16.25 28.86
C ARG A 163 11.88 16.66 29.82
N LEU A 164 10.78 15.90 29.88
CA LEU A 164 9.67 16.14 30.82
C LEU A 164 9.99 15.71 32.25
N ALA A 165 10.91 14.76 32.43
CA ALA A 165 11.34 14.26 33.74
C ALA A 165 12.50 15.07 34.38
N ALA A 166 13.05 16.06 33.66
CA ALA A 166 14.14 16.94 34.11
C ALA A 166 13.60 18.35 34.43
#